data_AF-A0A3U2RVE2-F1
#
_entry.id   AF-A0A3U2RVE2-F1
#
_cell.length_a   1.000
_cell.length_b   1.000
_cell.length_c   1.000
_cell.angle_alpha   90.00
_cell.angle_beta   90.00
_cell.angle_gamma   90.00
#
_symmetry.space_group_name_H-M   'P 1'
#
loop_
_entity.id
_entity.type
_entity.pdbx_description
1 polymer ?
#
loop_
_entity_poly.entity_id
_entity_poly.type
_entity_poly.pdbx_seq_one_letter_code
_entity_poly.pdbx_strand_id
1 'polypeptide(L)'
;MSVVTESKTARKWAMPDTLVIIFFVAILTSIATWVVPVGMFDSQEVQYQVDGQTKTRKVVDPHSFRIVTNEAGEAQYHRVQFFTTGDERPGLMNFPFEGLTSGSKFGTAVGIIMFMLVIGGAFGIVMRTGTVDNGILALIRHTRGNEVLFIPVLFVLFSLGGAVFGMGEEAVAFAIIIATLIGLVFTLVYASRVKKNPLLSRVHESDRYFREQQDEVVQRPFTFGDWLVLLVLTGVMIWVVWGVIVHAWFIPEIASQFFTMGVVIGLIGVIFRLNGMTVNVMASSFTEGARMMIAPALLVGFAKGILLLVGNGEAGEPSVLNTLLNSIAHGISGLNNAIAAWFMLLFQAVFNFFVTSGSGQAALTMPLLAPLGDLVGVNRQVTVLAFQFGDGFSHIIYPTSASLMATLGVCRVDFRNWLKVGASLLGLLFIMSSVVVIGAQMMGYH
;
A
#
# COMPACT_ATOMS: atom_id res chain seq x y z
N MET A 1 -17.73 34.49 -44.34
CA MET A 1 -16.69 34.38 -43.29
C MET A 1 -17.39 34.28 -41.94
N SER A 2 -17.69 33.06 -41.49
CA SER A 2 -18.21 32.82 -40.13
C SER A 2 -17.02 32.67 -39.19
N VAL A 3 -16.80 33.69 -38.37
CA VAL A 3 -15.79 33.68 -37.31
C VAL A 3 -16.19 32.63 -36.28
N VAL A 4 -15.48 31.52 -36.24
CA VAL A 4 -15.59 30.53 -35.17
C VAL A 4 -14.91 31.15 -33.95
N THR A 5 -15.70 31.59 -32.99
CA THR A 5 -15.24 31.99 -31.67
C THR A 5 -14.75 30.76 -30.92
N GLU A 6 -13.43 30.61 -30.78
CA GLU A 6 -12.85 29.66 -29.83
C GLU A 6 -13.27 30.04 -28.41
N SER A 7 -14.18 29.23 -27.85
CA SER A 7 -14.48 29.22 -26.42
C SER A 7 -13.21 28.81 -25.67
N LYS A 8 -12.53 29.77 -25.03
CA LYS A 8 -11.49 29.50 -24.02
C LYS A 8 -12.10 28.64 -22.91
N THR A 9 -11.85 27.33 -22.97
CA THR A 9 -12.17 26.41 -21.87
C THR A 9 -11.40 26.85 -20.64
N ALA A 10 -12.14 27.24 -19.59
CA ALA A 10 -11.56 27.54 -18.29
C ALA A 10 -10.61 26.42 -17.89
N ARG A 11 -9.36 26.77 -17.54
CA ARG A 11 -8.29 25.84 -17.21
C ARG A 11 -8.73 25.00 -16.00
N LYS A 12 -9.34 23.84 -16.27
CA LYS A 12 -9.80 22.91 -15.22
C LYS A 12 -8.58 22.56 -14.39
N TRP A 13 -8.64 22.86 -13.09
CA TRP A 13 -7.60 22.51 -12.13
C TRP A 13 -7.25 21.03 -12.30
N ALA A 14 -6.05 20.78 -12.83
CA ALA A 14 -5.51 19.46 -13.02
C ALA A 14 -4.83 19.09 -11.71
N MET A 15 -5.24 17.96 -11.12
CA MET A 15 -4.59 17.46 -9.92
C MET A 15 -3.13 17.13 -10.27
N PRO A 16 -2.14 17.54 -9.45
CA PRO A 16 -0.72 17.33 -9.75
C PRO A 16 -0.38 15.84 -9.88
N ASP A 17 0.70 15.55 -10.62
CA ASP A 17 1.25 14.21 -10.70
C ASP A 17 1.68 13.69 -9.32
N THR A 18 1.68 12.38 -9.15
CA THR A 18 2.04 11.71 -7.91
C THR A 18 3.43 12.09 -7.40
N LEU A 19 4.42 12.22 -8.29
CA LEU A 19 5.77 12.66 -7.93
C LEU A 19 5.79 14.12 -7.48
N VAL A 20 4.93 14.96 -8.09
CA VAL A 20 4.79 16.37 -7.69
C VAL A 20 4.19 16.47 -6.29
N ILE A 21 3.18 15.65 -5.99
CA ILE A 21 2.58 15.57 -4.64
C ILE A 21 3.65 15.17 -3.62
N ILE A 22 4.40 14.11 -3.87
CA ILE A 22 5.48 13.64 -2.99
C ILE A 22 6.53 14.75 -2.77
N PHE A 23 6.90 15.49 -3.81
CA PHE A 23 7.86 16.59 -3.67
C PHE A 23 7.32 17.74 -2.81
N PHE A 24 6.04 18.12 -2.96
CA PHE A 24 5.40 19.10 -2.08
C PHE A 24 5.36 18.63 -0.63
N VAL A 25 5.09 17.35 -0.40
CA VAL A 25 5.12 16.75 0.94
C VAL A 25 6.53 16.83 1.51
N ALA A 26 7.57 16.49 0.73
CA ALA A 26 8.96 16.63 1.15
C ALA A 26 9.26 18.07 1.60
N ILE A 27 8.87 19.08 0.81
CA ILE A 27 9.02 20.51 1.17
C ILE A 27 8.32 20.82 2.50
N LEU A 28 7.06 20.43 2.64
CA LEU A 28 6.28 20.68 3.85
C LEU A 28 6.93 20.02 5.08
N THR A 29 7.38 18.77 4.94
CA THR A 29 8.07 18.05 6.02
C THR A 29 9.40 18.69 6.37
N SER A 30 10.16 19.17 5.38
CA SER A 30 11.39 19.93 5.63
C SER A 30 11.10 21.22 6.38
N ILE A 31 10.08 21.99 5.99
CA ILE A 31 9.69 23.21 6.72
C ILE A 31 9.28 22.88 8.15
N ALA A 32 8.54 21.79 8.37
CA ALA A 32 8.14 21.35 9.70
C ALA A 32 9.36 21.10 10.63
N THR A 33 10.47 20.59 10.08
CA THR A 33 11.71 20.37 10.87
C THR A 33 12.37 21.66 11.38
N TRP A 34 11.98 22.82 10.86
CA TRP A 34 12.49 24.12 11.30
C TRP A 34 11.69 24.69 12.47
N VAL A 35 10.44 24.26 12.62
CA VAL A 35 9.51 24.79 13.62
C VAL A 35 9.29 23.80 14.77
N VAL A 36 9.46 22.51 14.51
CA VAL A 36 9.21 21.44 15.49
C VAL A 36 10.55 20.87 15.98
N PRO A 37 10.83 20.91 17.29
CA PRO A 37 12.05 20.32 17.85
C PRO A 37 11.99 18.80 17.82
N VAL A 38 13.16 18.16 17.86
CA VAL A 38 13.23 16.69 17.88
C VAL A 38 12.99 16.15 19.29
N GLY A 39 12.15 15.12 19.37
CA GLY A 39 11.80 14.45 20.61
C GLY A 39 12.20 12.98 20.56
N MET A 40 12.39 12.39 21.73
CA MET A 40 12.66 10.95 21.87
C MET A 40 11.93 10.40 23.08
N PHE A 41 11.68 9.10 23.05
CA PHE A 41 11.19 8.33 24.18
C PHE A 41 12.24 7.30 24.59
N ASP A 42 12.33 7.03 25.88
CA ASP A 42 13.07 5.87 26.38
C ASP A 42 12.28 4.59 26.14
N SER A 43 13.04 3.49 26.09
CA SER A 43 12.46 2.16 26.06
C SER A 43 12.62 1.50 27.42
N GLN A 44 11.57 0.84 27.87
CA GLN A 44 11.55 -0.02 29.04
C GLN A 44 11.34 -1.49 28.64
N GLU A 45 11.96 -2.40 29.36
CA GLU A 45 11.70 -3.83 29.20
C GLU A 45 10.50 -4.22 30.05
N VAL A 46 9.44 -4.70 29.40
CA VAL A 46 8.28 -5.23 30.10
C VAL A 46 8.26 -6.74 29.89
N GLN A 47 8.00 -7.46 30.97
CA GLN A 47 7.89 -8.91 30.98
C GLN A 47 6.42 -9.29 30.92
N TYR A 48 6.07 -10.17 29.97
CA TYR A 48 4.72 -10.69 29.79
C TYR A 48 4.80 -12.21 29.83
N GLN A 49 3.85 -12.84 30.53
CA GLN A 49 3.70 -14.28 30.50
C GLN A 49 2.79 -14.67 29.32
N VAL A 50 3.34 -15.41 28.37
CA VAL A 50 2.59 -16.04 27.28
C VAL A 50 2.89 -17.54 27.37
N ASP A 51 1.86 -18.37 27.50
CA ASP A 51 1.96 -19.82 27.66
C ASP A 51 2.90 -20.28 28.81
N GLY A 52 2.87 -19.56 29.95
CA GLY A 52 3.70 -19.87 31.11
C GLY A 52 5.19 -19.56 30.97
N GLN A 53 5.62 -18.96 29.85
CA GLN A 53 6.98 -18.46 29.66
C GLN A 53 7.02 -16.94 29.77
N THR A 54 7.94 -16.42 30.58
CA THR A 54 8.22 -14.98 30.67
C THR A 54 8.97 -14.53 29.41
N LYS A 55 8.28 -13.81 28.51
CA LYS A 55 8.89 -13.14 27.36
C LYS A 55 9.11 -11.67 27.68
N THR A 56 10.31 -11.17 27.41
CA THR A 56 10.64 -9.75 27.54
C THR A 56 10.40 -9.05 26.20
N ARG A 57 9.64 -7.95 26.19
CA ARG A 57 9.53 -7.04 25.03
C ARG A 57 10.00 -5.67 25.46
N LYS A 58 10.93 -5.12 24.69
CA LYS A 58 11.29 -3.70 24.77
C LYS A 58 10.12 -2.88 24.24
N VAL A 59 9.51 -2.09 25.10
CA VAL A 59 8.39 -1.19 24.77
C VAL A 59 8.75 0.23 25.13
N VAL A 60 8.12 1.20 24.48
CA VAL A 60 8.35 2.61 24.74
C VAL A 60 7.73 2.96 26.10
N ASP A 61 8.44 3.76 26.88
CA ASP A 61 7.86 4.42 28.05
C ASP A 61 7.18 5.73 27.60
N PRO A 62 5.84 5.81 27.60
CA PRO A 62 5.11 7.00 27.16
C PRO A 62 5.37 8.24 28.02
N HIS A 63 5.73 8.05 29.28
CA HIS A 63 5.99 9.15 30.22
C HIS A 63 7.42 9.69 30.11
N SER A 64 8.29 8.99 29.38
CA SER A 64 9.71 9.36 29.21
C SER A 64 9.98 10.41 28.13
N PHE A 65 8.93 10.94 27.49
CA PHE A 65 9.08 11.90 26.40
C PHE A 65 9.95 13.08 26.84
N ARG A 66 11.01 13.33 26.08
CA ARG A 66 11.83 14.52 26.24
C ARG A 66 12.17 15.15 24.90
N ILE A 67 12.21 16.47 24.91
CA ILE A 67 12.83 17.23 23.82
C ILE A 67 14.34 17.09 24.00
N VAL A 68 15.04 16.74 22.93
CA VAL A 68 16.50 16.68 22.96
C VAL A 68 17.02 18.10 23.02
N THR A 69 17.93 18.38 23.95
CA THR A 69 18.56 19.69 24.13
C THR A 69 20.01 19.66 23.69
N ASN A 70 20.50 20.78 23.16
CA ASN A 70 21.92 20.97 22.87
C ASN A 70 22.75 21.19 24.16
N GLU A 71 24.07 21.34 24.03
CA GLU A 71 24.98 21.62 25.16
C GLU A 71 24.64 22.91 25.93
N ALA A 72 23.88 23.82 25.32
CA ALA A 72 23.40 25.06 25.94
C ALA A 72 22.03 24.92 26.64
N GLY A 73 21.42 23.73 26.62
CA GLY A 73 20.10 23.47 27.20
C GLY A 73 18.92 23.93 26.35
N GLU A 74 19.15 24.36 25.10
CA GLU A 74 18.11 24.78 24.17
C GLU A 74 17.57 23.59 23.37
N ALA A 75 16.30 23.65 22.98
CA ALA A 75 15.66 22.62 22.16
C ALA A 75 16.43 22.41 20.84
N GLN A 76 16.79 21.17 20.54
CA GLN A 76 17.47 20.81 19.32
C GLN A 76 16.47 20.72 18.16
N TYR A 77 16.79 21.41 17.06
CA TYR A 77 16.06 21.33 15.81
C TYR A 77 16.93 20.63 14.78
N HIS A 78 16.41 19.56 14.20
CA HIS A 78 17.09 18.90 13.08
C HIS A 78 16.64 19.56 11.77
N ARG A 79 17.12 20.78 11.52
CA ARG A 79 16.72 21.58 10.36
C ARG A 79 17.23 20.90 9.09
N VAL A 80 16.30 20.37 8.29
CA VAL A 80 16.64 19.80 6.99
C VAL A 80 17.28 20.88 6.12
N GLN A 81 18.51 20.62 5.71
CA GLN A 81 19.25 21.48 4.78
C GLN A 81 18.78 21.24 3.34
N PHE A 82 19.12 22.15 2.43
CA PHE A 82 18.80 21.95 1.03
C PHE A 82 19.58 20.77 0.42
N PHE A 83 20.88 20.69 0.73
CA PHE A 83 21.76 19.56 0.42
C PHE A 83 22.51 19.13 1.67
N THR A 84 22.80 17.84 1.81
CA THR A 84 23.72 17.28 2.81
C THR A 84 24.77 16.39 2.14
N THR A 85 25.90 16.20 2.81
CA THR A 85 27.01 15.35 2.36
C THR A 85 27.47 14.45 3.50
N GLY A 86 27.76 13.18 3.21
CA GLY A 86 28.22 12.18 4.21
C GLY A 86 27.06 11.38 4.81
N ASP A 87 27.30 10.77 5.98
CA ASP A 87 26.34 9.89 6.68
C ASP A 87 25.28 10.64 7.52
N GLU A 88 25.17 11.97 7.34
CA GLU A 88 24.14 12.77 7.97
C GLU A 88 22.75 12.49 7.37
N ARG A 89 21.68 12.92 8.06
CA ARG A 89 20.32 12.78 7.51
C ARG A 89 20.20 13.49 6.15
N PRO A 90 19.32 13.00 5.25
CA PRO A 90 19.16 13.60 3.93
C PRO A 90 18.74 15.08 4.00
N GLY A 91 19.33 15.89 3.13
CA GLY A 91 18.78 17.18 2.72
C GLY A 91 17.57 17.03 1.81
N LEU A 92 16.83 18.13 1.62
CA LEU A 92 15.63 18.17 0.77
C LEU A 92 15.91 17.77 -0.69
N MET A 93 17.13 17.91 -1.21
CA MET A 93 17.48 17.43 -2.55
C MET A 93 18.11 16.03 -2.55
N ASN A 94 18.55 15.53 -1.40
CA ASN A 94 19.12 14.19 -1.24
C ASN A 94 18.05 13.11 -1.00
N PHE A 95 16.88 13.50 -0.45
CA PHE A 95 15.82 12.55 -0.10
C PHE A 95 15.44 11.54 -1.19
N PRO A 96 15.39 11.88 -2.50
CA PRO A 96 14.99 10.92 -3.51
C PRO A 96 16.01 9.79 -3.61
N PHE A 97 17.31 10.13 -3.59
CA PHE A 97 18.39 9.16 -3.68
C PHE A 97 18.49 8.32 -2.41
N GLU A 98 18.56 8.96 -1.23
CA GLU A 98 18.63 8.25 0.05
C GLU A 98 17.43 7.34 0.25
N GLY A 99 16.24 7.80 -0.12
CA GLY A 99 15.03 6.98 -0.09
C GLY A 99 15.13 5.73 -0.97
N LEU A 100 15.58 5.89 -2.22
CA LEU A 100 15.76 4.80 -3.19
C LEU A 100 16.82 3.77 -2.76
N THR A 101 17.87 4.20 -2.08
CA THR A 101 18.99 3.34 -1.64
C THR A 101 18.82 2.83 -0.21
N SER A 102 17.81 3.29 0.51
CA SER A 102 17.65 2.93 1.91
C SER A 102 17.15 1.51 2.17
N GLY A 103 17.70 0.96 3.24
CA GLY A 103 17.28 -0.29 3.87
C GLY A 103 17.95 -1.54 3.30
N SER A 104 17.26 -2.67 3.34
CA SER A 104 17.75 -3.99 2.97
C SER A 104 16.76 -4.76 2.09
N LYS A 105 17.24 -5.92 1.59
CA LYS A 105 16.45 -6.86 0.81
C LYS A 105 15.19 -7.39 1.53
N PHE A 106 15.09 -7.23 2.85
CA PHE A 106 14.09 -7.94 3.67
C PHE A 106 12.78 -7.18 3.96
N GLY A 107 12.61 -5.91 3.58
CA GLY A 107 11.35 -5.23 3.96
C GLY A 107 11.31 -3.70 3.91
N THR A 108 12.22 -3.08 3.18
CA THR A 108 12.35 -1.61 3.13
C THR A 108 12.37 -1.15 1.67
N ALA A 109 12.71 0.11 1.38
CA ALA A 109 12.61 0.68 0.05
C ALA A 109 13.31 -0.16 -1.03
N VAL A 110 14.61 -0.45 -0.88
CA VAL A 110 15.37 -1.23 -1.89
C VAL A 110 14.77 -2.62 -2.10
N GLY A 111 14.43 -3.33 -1.02
CA GLY A 111 13.84 -4.67 -1.11
C GLY A 111 12.52 -4.67 -1.89
N ILE A 112 11.63 -3.72 -1.59
CA ILE A 112 10.33 -3.58 -2.26
C ILE A 112 10.51 -3.17 -3.72
N ILE A 113 11.41 -2.23 -4.01
CA ILE A 113 11.72 -1.77 -5.38
C ILE A 113 12.21 -2.95 -6.23
N MET A 114 13.20 -3.70 -5.74
CA MET A 114 13.76 -4.83 -6.48
C MET A 114 12.73 -5.93 -6.68
N PHE A 115 11.90 -6.19 -5.67
CA PHE A 115 10.77 -7.11 -5.75
C PHE A 115 9.77 -6.71 -6.84
N MET A 116 9.37 -5.44 -6.89
CA MET A 116 8.47 -4.92 -7.92
C MET A 116 9.05 -5.10 -9.32
N LEU A 117 10.33 -4.77 -9.53
CA LEU A 117 10.97 -4.91 -10.83
C LEU A 117 11.05 -6.38 -11.29
N VAL A 118 11.40 -7.29 -10.38
CA VAL A 118 11.49 -8.73 -10.67
C VAL A 118 10.11 -9.30 -11.00
N ILE A 119 9.09 -8.98 -10.22
CA ILE A 119 7.72 -9.43 -10.46
C ILE A 119 7.17 -8.83 -11.76
N GLY A 120 7.33 -7.52 -11.96
CA GLY A 120 6.93 -6.85 -13.19
C GLY A 120 7.53 -7.53 -14.42
N GLY A 121 8.84 -7.83 -14.38
CA GLY A 121 9.51 -8.54 -15.46
C GLY A 121 9.01 -9.96 -15.68
N ALA A 122 8.83 -10.74 -14.60
CA ALA A 122 8.27 -12.08 -14.69
C ALA A 122 6.87 -12.08 -15.33
N PHE A 123 5.98 -11.18 -14.88
CA PHE A 123 4.66 -11.02 -15.46
C PHE A 123 4.70 -10.49 -16.90
N GLY A 124 5.68 -9.67 -17.27
CA GLY A 124 5.91 -9.27 -18.66
C GLY A 124 6.12 -10.47 -19.59
N ILE A 125 6.90 -11.47 -19.15
CA ILE A 125 7.05 -12.74 -19.88
C ILE A 125 5.72 -13.49 -19.98
N VAL A 126 5.00 -13.62 -18.85
CA VAL A 126 3.72 -14.33 -18.80
C VAL A 126 2.71 -13.72 -19.75
N MET A 127 2.53 -12.40 -19.71
CA MET A 127 1.60 -11.69 -20.59
C MET A 127 1.99 -11.82 -22.06
N ARG A 128 3.29 -11.82 -22.39
CA ARG A 128 3.75 -12.00 -23.77
C ARG A 128 3.31 -13.33 -24.39
N THR A 129 3.12 -14.39 -23.58
CA THR A 129 2.64 -15.69 -24.08
C THR A 129 1.26 -15.60 -24.73
N GLY A 130 0.44 -14.59 -24.40
CA GLY A 130 -0.95 -14.48 -24.80
C GLY A 130 -1.87 -15.53 -24.16
N THR A 131 -1.35 -16.37 -23.25
CA THR A 131 -2.13 -17.42 -22.59
C THR A 131 -3.16 -16.82 -21.64
N VAL A 132 -2.74 -15.82 -20.85
CA VAL A 132 -3.60 -15.15 -19.86
C VAL A 132 -4.74 -14.42 -20.54
N ASP A 133 -4.47 -13.67 -21.61
CA ASP A 133 -5.49 -12.94 -22.37
C ASP A 133 -6.53 -13.89 -22.99
N ASN A 134 -6.06 -14.97 -23.64
CA ASN A 134 -6.94 -16.02 -24.17
C ASN A 134 -7.76 -16.70 -23.06
N GLY A 135 -7.17 -16.90 -21.88
CA GLY A 135 -7.83 -17.49 -20.71
C GLY A 135 -8.95 -16.61 -20.15
N ILE A 136 -8.67 -15.31 -20.00
CA ILE A 136 -9.67 -14.33 -19.59
C ILE A 136 -10.80 -14.27 -20.62
N LEU A 137 -10.50 -14.23 -21.92
CA LEU A 137 -11.53 -14.22 -22.96
C LEU A 137 -12.37 -15.51 -23.00
N ALA A 138 -11.76 -16.68 -22.77
CA ALA A 138 -12.47 -17.94 -22.65
C ALA A 138 -13.39 -17.95 -21.43
N LEU A 139 -12.91 -17.45 -20.28
CA LEU A 139 -13.68 -17.33 -19.05
C LEU A 139 -14.85 -16.36 -19.20
N ILE A 140 -14.62 -15.19 -19.81
CA ILE A 140 -15.69 -14.21 -20.11
C ILE A 140 -16.76 -14.84 -21.00
N ARG A 141 -16.38 -15.64 -22.00
CA ARG A 141 -17.35 -16.34 -22.85
C ARG A 141 -18.14 -17.39 -22.10
N HIS A 142 -17.47 -18.18 -21.26
CA HIS A 142 -18.14 -19.20 -20.45
C HIS A 142 -19.03 -18.57 -19.36
N THR A 143 -18.70 -17.36 -18.93
CA THR A 143 -19.42 -16.59 -17.91
C THR A 143 -20.39 -15.56 -18.52
N ARG A 144 -20.53 -15.49 -19.85
CA ARG A 144 -21.36 -14.51 -20.56
C ARG A 144 -22.82 -14.77 -20.18
N GLY A 145 -23.42 -13.86 -19.42
CA GLY A 145 -24.77 -14.00 -18.86
C GLY A 145 -24.84 -14.24 -17.34
N ASN A 146 -23.74 -14.62 -16.66
CA ASN A 146 -23.68 -14.81 -15.21
C ASN A 146 -22.61 -13.93 -14.51
N GLU A 147 -22.32 -12.76 -15.10
CA GLU A 147 -21.35 -11.79 -14.60
C GLU A 147 -21.65 -11.31 -13.15
N VAL A 148 -22.92 -11.43 -12.72
CA VAL A 148 -23.35 -11.13 -11.35
C VAL A 148 -22.74 -12.10 -10.33
N LEU A 149 -22.46 -13.36 -10.72
CA LEU A 149 -21.80 -14.34 -9.86
C LEU A 149 -20.27 -14.27 -9.95
N PHE A 150 -19.74 -13.76 -11.07
CA PHE A 150 -18.29 -13.63 -11.28
C PHE A 150 -17.62 -12.70 -10.28
N ILE A 151 -18.20 -11.52 -10.05
CA ILE A 151 -17.64 -10.52 -9.13
C ILE A 151 -17.57 -11.06 -7.69
N PRO A 152 -18.64 -11.64 -7.09
CA PRO A 152 -18.56 -12.27 -5.77
C PRO A 152 -17.52 -13.37 -5.67
N VAL A 153 -17.40 -14.25 -6.67
CA VAL A 153 -16.41 -15.34 -6.65
C VAL A 153 -14.99 -14.79 -6.65
N LEU A 154 -14.67 -13.84 -7.55
CA LEU A 154 -13.36 -13.20 -7.55
C LEU A 154 -13.10 -12.44 -6.24
N PHE A 155 -14.09 -11.70 -5.74
CA PHE A 155 -13.95 -10.93 -4.51
C PHE A 155 -13.66 -11.84 -3.32
N VAL A 156 -14.37 -12.96 -3.19
CA VAL A 156 -14.11 -13.96 -2.14
C VAL A 156 -12.73 -14.57 -2.30
N LEU A 157 -12.33 -14.95 -3.51
CA LEU A 157 -11.01 -15.54 -3.77
C LEU A 157 -9.86 -14.59 -3.40
N PHE A 158 -9.94 -13.32 -3.84
CA PHE A 158 -8.91 -12.32 -3.53
C PHE A 158 -8.97 -11.85 -2.08
N SER A 159 -10.16 -11.76 -1.46
CA SER A 159 -10.29 -11.44 -0.04
C SER A 159 -9.75 -12.56 0.84
N LEU A 160 -9.96 -13.82 0.45
CA LEU A 160 -9.37 -14.97 1.14
C LEU A 160 -7.84 -14.96 1.00
N GLY A 161 -7.32 -14.68 -0.20
CA GLY A 161 -5.89 -14.45 -0.39
C GLY A 161 -5.37 -13.34 0.54
N GLY A 162 -6.01 -12.18 0.54
CA GLY A 162 -5.65 -11.05 1.41
C GLY A 162 -5.74 -11.38 2.91
N ALA A 163 -6.73 -12.16 3.34
CA ALA A 163 -6.89 -12.60 4.73
C ALA A 163 -5.85 -13.66 5.14
N VAL A 164 -5.32 -14.43 4.19
CA VAL A 164 -4.29 -15.44 4.42
C VAL A 164 -2.87 -14.85 4.34
N PHE A 165 -2.64 -13.87 3.46
CA PHE A 165 -1.35 -13.17 3.31
C PHE A 165 -1.19 -11.97 4.26
N GLY A 166 -2.30 -11.38 4.71
CA GLY A 166 -2.31 -10.33 5.73
C GLY A 166 -1.95 -10.95 7.06
N MET A 167 -0.76 -10.61 7.56
CA MET A 167 -0.23 -11.09 8.84
C MET A 167 -1.33 -11.14 9.90
N GLY A 168 -1.45 -12.29 10.56
CA GLY A 168 -2.46 -12.57 11.58
C GLY A 168 -2.27 -11.74 12.83
N GLU A 169 -2.58 -10.45 12.76
CA GLU A 169 -2.85 -9.62 13.92
C GLU A 169 -4.36 -9.45 14.07
N GLU A 170 -4.77 -9.39 15.33
CA GLU A 170 -6.12 -9.55 15.86
C GLU A 170 -7.12 -8.52 15.33
N ALA A 171 -7.53 -8.66 14.07
CA ALA A 171 -8.69 -7.99 13.55
C ALA A 171 -9.94 -8.67 14.08
N VAL A 172 -10.93 -7.90 14.53
CA VAL A 172 -12.27 -8.43 14.79
C VAL A 172 -12.78 -9.06 13.49
N ALA A 173 -12.86 -10.39 13.42
CA ALA A 173 -13.25 -11.13 12.21
C ALA A 173 -14.54 -10.56 11.58
N PHE A 174 -15.46 -10.06 12.42
CA PHE A 174 -16.69 -9.40 11.99
C PHE A 174 -16.48 -8.11 11.20
N ALA A 175 -15.52 -7.28 11.60
CA ALA A 175 -15.25 -6.02 10.90
C ALA A 175 -14.60 -6.24 9.53
N ILE A 176 -13.73 -7.24 9.39
CA ILE A 176 -13.20 -7.65 8.09
C ILE A 176 -14.36 -8.09 7.19
N ILE A 177 -15.27 -8.93 7.68
CA ILE A 177 -16.41 -9.39 6.89
C ILE A 177 -17.28 -8.22 6.42
N ILE A 178 -17.57 -7.25 7.30
CA ILE A 178 -18.33 -6.05 6.92
C ILE A 178 -17.58 -5.22 5.88
N ALA A 179 -16.29 -4.96 6.08
CA ALA A 179 -15.48 -4.20 5.14
C ALA A 179 -15.43 -4.88 3.76
N THR A 180 -15.22 -6.19 3.73
CA THR A 180 -15.29 -7.04 2.54
C THR A 180 -16.65 -6.92 1.86
N LEU A 181 -17.75 -6.97 2.63
CA LEU A 181 -19.11 -6.83 2.08
C LEU A 181 -19.34 -5.43 1.48
N ILE A 182 -18.90 -4.37 2.16
CA ILE A 182 -18.98 -2.99 1.65
C ILE A 182 -18.22 -2.87 0.33
N GLY A 183 -16.98 -3.39 0.28
CA GLY A 183 -16.17 -3.40 -0.93
C GLY A 183 -16.82 -4.18 -2.06
N LEU A 184 -17.41 -5.35 -1.77
CA LEU A 184 -18.13 -6.18 -2.74
C LEU A 184 -19.35 -5.45 -3.31
N VAL A 185 -20.22 -4.92 -2.44
CA VAL A 185 -21.42 -4.20 -2.87
C VAL A 185 -21.04 -2.95 -3.66
N PHE A 186 -20.05 -2.18 -3.20
CA PHE A 186 -19.55 -1.02 -3.92
C PHE A 186 -19.08 -1.40 -5.33
N THR A 187 -18.31 -2.48 -5.45
CA THR A 187 -17.79 -2.98 -6.73
C THR A 187 -18.91 -3.44 -7.65
N LEU A 188 -19.90 -4.19 -7.13
CA LEU A 188 -21.08 -4.63 -7.90
C LEU A 188 -21.92 -3.44 -8.40
N VAL A 189 -22.14 -2.44 -7.55
CA VAL A 189 -22.89 -1.23 -7.91
C VAL A 189 -22.12 -0.42 -8.96
N TYR A 190 -20.81 -0.26 -8.79
CA TYR A 190 -19.98 0.44 -9.77
C TYR A 190 -19.95 -0.29 -11.12
N ALA A 191 -19.69 -1.60 -11.11
CA ALA A 191 -19.65 -2.43 -12.31
C ALA A 191 -21.00 -2.44 -13.04
N SER A 192 -22.12 -2.59 -12.32
CA SER A 192 -23.46 -2.56 -12.93
C SER A 192 -23.81 -1.20 -13.54
N ARG A 193 -23.35 -0.08 -12.96
CA ARG A 193 -23.50 1.26 -13.54
C ARG A 193 -22.70 1.41 -14.83
N VAL A 194 -21.43 1.00 -14.82
CA VAL A 194 -20.56 1.04 -16.02
C VAL A 194 -21.09 0.13 -17.12
N LYS A 195 -21.63 -1.05 -16.78
CA LYS A 195 -22.27 -1.94 -17.75
C LYS A 195 -23.48 -1.31 -18.44
N LYS A 196 -24.31 -0.57 -17.70
CA LYS A 196 -25.47 0.14 -18.27
C LYS A 196 -25.06 1.34 -19.12
N ASN A 197 -23.99 2.03 -18.74
CA ASN A 197 -23.45 3.15 -19.48
C ASN A 197 -21.92 3.17 -19.39
N PRO A 198 -21.21 2.70 -20.43
CA PRO A 198 -19.74 2.63 -20.45
C PRO A 198 -19.03 3.97 -20.22
N LEU A 199 -19.68 5.11 -20.53
CA LEU A 199 -19.14 6.45 -20.31
C LEU A 199 -19.07 6.84 -18.83
N LEU A 200 -19.76 6.11 -17.94
CA LEU A 200 -19.63 6.29 -16.49
C LEU A 200 -18.30 5.75 -15.95
N SER A 201 -17.57 4.95 -16.73
CA SER A 201 -16.24 4.47 -16.35
C SER A 201 -15.27 5.66 -16.25
N ARG A 202 -14.67 5.85 -15.08
CA ARG A 202 -13.65 6.89 -14.87
C ARG A 202 -12.37 6.66 -15.67
N VAL A 203 -12.15 5.43 -16.11
CA VAL A 203 -11.02 5.00 -16.93
C VAL A 203 -11.44 4.78 -18.38
N HIS A 204 -12.59 5.31 -18.82
CA HIS A 204 -13.10 5.06 -20.17
C HIS A 204 -12.07 5.40 -21.26
N GLU A 205 -11.32 6.49 -21.12
CA GLU A 205 -10.30 6.89 -22.10
C GLU A 205 -9.03 6.02 -22.01
N SER A 206 -8.51 5.75 -20.81
CA SER A 206 -7.29 4.94 -20.62
C SER A 206 -7.51 3.47 -20.97
N ASP A 207 -8.72 2.97 -20.75
CA ASP A 207 -9.16 1.61 -21.09
C ASP A 207 -9.35 1.42 -22.61
N ARG A 208 -9.33 2.49 -23.42
CA ARG A 208 -9.39 2.39 -24.88
C ARG A 208 -8.28 1.51 -25.45
N TYR A 209 -7.09 1.58 -24.86
CA TYR A 209 -5.95 0.73 -25.22
C TYR A 209 -6.31 -0.77 -25.16
N PHE A 210 -6.99 -1.21 -24.09
CA PHE A 210 -7.39 -2.60 -23.93
C PHE A 210 -8.56 -2.97 -24.83
N ARG A 211 -9.51 -2.06 -25.06
CA ARG A 211 -10.66 -2.30 -25.96
C ARG A 211 -10.24 -2.45 -27.42
N GLU A 212 -9.35 -1.56 -27.90
CA GLU A 212 -8.82 -1.63 -29.26
C GLU A 212 -7.98 -2.89 -29.47
N GLN A 213 -7.18 -3.29 -28.47
CA GLN A 213 -6.43 -4.55 -28.54
C GLN A 213 -7.32 -5.79 -28.40
N GLN A 214 -8.43 -5.71 -27.67
CA GLN A 214 -9.39 -6.83 -27.56
C GLN A 214 -9.98 -7.21 -28.92
N ASP A 215 -10.19 -6.23 -29.79
CA ASP A 215 -10.67 -6.46 -31.16
C ASP A 215 -9.57 -7.06 -32.07
N GLU A 216 -8.28 -6.87 -31.72
CA GLU A 216 -7.13 -7.45 -32.43
C GLU A 216 -6.68 -8.83 -31.91
N VAL A 217 -7.13 -9.27 -30.71
CA VAL A 217 -6.80 -10.62 -30.20
C VAL A 217 -7.52 -11.67 -31.05
N VAL A 218 -6.83 -12.16 -32.07
CA VAL A 218 -7.25 -13.29 -32.88
C VAL A 218 -7.38 -14.50 -31.95
N GLN A 219 -8.62 -14.90 -31.71
CA GLN A 219 -8.94 -16.03 -30.85
C GLN A 219 -8.30 -17.29 -31.43
N ARG A 220 -7.40 -17.89 -30.66
CA ARG A 220 -6.81 -19.19 -31.00
C ARG A 220 -7.32 -20.25 -30.03
N PRO A 221 -7.49 -21.51 -30.49
CA PRO A 221 -7.78 -22.60 -29.57
C PRO A 221 -6.64 -22.77 -28.56
N PHE A 222 -7.00 -23.14 -27.33
CA PHE A 222 -6.02 -23.48 -26.30
C PHE A 222 -5.14 -24.63 -26.77
N THR A 223 -3.84 -24.36 -26.88
CA THR A 223 -2.85 -25.40 -27.17
C THR A 223 -2.41 -26.09 -25.89
N PHE A 224 -1.70 -27.22 -26.02
CA PHE A 224 -1.09 -27.87 -24.86
C PHE A 224 -0.12 -26.94 -24.11
N GLY A 225 0.60 -26.07 -24.84
CA GLY A 225 1.49 -25.09 -24.22
C GLY A 225 0.75 -24.06 -23.36
N ASP A 226 -0.42 -23.60 -23.80
CA ASP A 226 -1.26 -22.69 -23.00
C ASP A 226 -1.72 -23.34 -21.69
N TRP A 227 -2.12 -24.62 -21.74
CA TRP A 227 -2.46 -25.40 -20.54
C TRP A 227 -1.29 -25.56 -19.58
N LEU A 228 -0.09 -25.80 -20.10
CA LEU A 228 1.12 -25.91 -19.28
C LEU A 228 1.48 -24.59 -18.60
N VAL A 229 1.33 -23.46 -19.30
CA VAL A 229 1.50 -22.13 -18.72
C VAL A 229 0.50 -21.89 -17.58
N LEU A 230 -0.78 -22.21 -17.77
CA LEU A 230 -1.80 -22.07 -16.72
C LEU A 230 -1.54 -22.99 -15.53
N LEU A 231 -1.05 -24.21 -15.76
CA LEU A 231 -0.67 -25.14 -14.71
C LEU A 231 0.49 -24.59 -13.88
N VAL A 232 1.55 -24.08 -14.53
CA VAL A 232 2.69 -23.47 -13.84
C VAL A 232 2.26 -22.25 -13.03
N LEU A 233 1.43 -21.37 -13.61
CA LEU A 233 0.89 -20.21 -12.91
C LEU A 233 0.12 -20.63 -11.65
N THR A 234 -0.77 -21.62 -11.77
CA THR A 234 -1.55 -22.13 -10.64
C THR A 234 -0.66 -22.80 -9.58
N GLY A 235 0.30 -23.63 -10.01
CA GLY A 235 1.23 -24.32 -9.13
C GLY A 235 2.12 -23.35 -8.34
N VAL A 236 2.60 -22.27 -8.98
CA VAL A 236 3.37 -21.23 -8.29
C VAL A 236 2.50 -20.47 -7.30
N MET A 237 1.24 -20.17 -7.61
CA MET A 237 0.34 -19.54 -6.64
C MET A 237 0.17 -20.39 -5.37
N ILE A 238 0.00 -21.71 -5.52
CA ILE A 238 -0.05 -22.64 -4.38
C ILE A 238 1.29 -22.63 -3.62
N TRP A 239 2.41 -22.64 -4.33
CA TRP A 239 3.75 -22.61 -3.73
C TRP A 239 4.02 -21.32 -2.94
N VAL A 240 3.57 -20.17 -3.44
CA VAL A 240 3.66 -18.88 -2.74
C VAL A 240 2.81 -18.91 -1.47
N VAL A 241 1.54 -19.33 -1.55
CA VAL A 241 0.64 -19.45 -0.38
C VAL A 241 1.25 -20.36 0.68
N TRP A 242 1.71 -21.55 0.28
CA TRP A 242 2.34 -22.50 1.19
C TRP A 242 3.62 -21.92 1.83
N GLY A 243 4.46 -21.26 1.04
CA GLY A 243 5.70 -20.64 1.52
C GLY A 243 5.45 -19.54 2.57
N VAL A 244 4.43 -18.69 2.34
CA VAL A 244 4.07 -17.64 3.31
C VAL A 244 3.49 -18.23 4.58
N ILE A 245 2.55 -19.19 4.49
CA ILE A 245 1.88 -19.76 5.68
C ILE A 245 2.84 -20.61 6.53
N VAL A 246 3.59 -21.51 5.89
CA VAL A 246 4.36 -22.54 6.61
C VAL A 246 5.76 -22.05 6.95
N HIS A 247 6.39 -21.29 6.06
CA HIS A 247 7.78 -20.88 6.20
C HIS A 247 7.97 -19.40 6.51
N ALA A 248 6.87 -18.63 6.65
CA ALA A 248 6.90 -17.18 6.82
C ALA A 248 7.77 -16.48 5.77
N TRP A 249 7.77 -17.00 4.54
CA TRP A 249 8.51 -16.41 3.43
C TRP A 249 8.03 -15.01 3.13
N PHE A 250 8.97 -14.13 2.79
CA PHE A 250 8.68 -12.72 2.58
C PHE A 250 9.28 -12.26 1.26
N ILE A 251 9.66 -10.99 1.16
CA ILE A 251 10.01 -10.33 -0.10
C ILE A 251 11.04 -11.13 -0.94
N PRO A 252 12.22 -11.54 -0.44
CA PRO A 252 13.23 -12.20 -1.28
C PRO A 252 12.78 -13.54 -1.85
N GLU A 253 12.13 -14.37 -1.03
CA GLU A 253 11.68 -15.69 -1.40
C GLU A 253 10.53 -15.60 -2.41
N ILE A 254 9.55 -14.73 -2.15
CA ILE A 254 8.42 -14.51 -3.06
C ILE A 254 8.91 -13.97 -4.42
N ALA A 255 9.84 -13.00 -4.43
CA ALA A 255 10.47 -12.54 -5.68
C ALA A 255 11.12 -13.68 -6.46
N SER A 256 11.83 -14.57 -5.77
CA SER A 256 12.49 -15.72 -6.39
C SER A 256 11.49 -16.69 -7.00
N GLN A 257 10.38 -16.97 -6.32
CA GLN A 257 9.29 -17.83 -6.83
C GLN A 257 8.66 -17.25 -8.11
N PHE A 258 8.34 -15.95 -8.11
CA PHE A 258 7.80 -15.27 -9.30
C PHE A 258 8.82 -15.20 -10.44
N PHE A 259 10.10 -14.99 -10.14
CA PHE A 259 11.15 -15.05 -11.15
C PHE A 259 11.25 -16.44 -11.79
N THR A 260 11.28 -17.51 -10.98
CA THR A 260 11.27 -18.89 -11.46
C THR A 260 10.04 -19.15 -12.33
N MET A 261 8.87 -18.68 -11.93
CA MET A 261 7.64 -18.77 -12.73
C MET A 261 7.82 -18.12 -14.11
N GLY A 262 8.31 -16.88 -14.16
CA GLY A 262 8.57 -16.17 -15.40
C GLY A 262 9.55 -16.90 -16.31
N VAL A 263 10.63 -17.47 -15.76
CA VAL A 263 11.60 -18.27 -16.51
C VAL A 263 10.96 -19.53 -17.08
N VAL A 264 10.27 -20.32 -16.24
CA VAL A 264 9.63 -21.57 -16.66
C VAL A 264 8.56 -21.31 -17.74
N ILE A 265 7.69 -20.32 -17.52
CA ILE A 265 6.66 -19.93 -18.50
C ILE A 265 7.29 -19.42 -19.80
N GLY A 266 8.37 -18.64 -19.72
CA GLY A 266 9.10 -18.18 -20.90
C GLY A 266 9.70 -19.33 -21.70
N LEU A 267 10.29 -20.33 -21.03
CA LEU A 267 10.80 -21.53 -21.70
C LEU A 267 9.68 -22.31 -22.39
N ILE A 268 8.53 -22.50 -21.72
CA ILE A 268 7.35 -23.11 -22.32
C ILE A 268 6.89 -22.31 -23.56
N GLY A 269 6.82 -20.98 -23.43
CA GLY A 269 6.44 -20.11 -24.53
C GLY A 269 7.39 -20.23 -25.73
N VAL A 270 8.70 -20.33 -25.52
CA VAL A 270 9.69 -20.55 -26.57
C VAL A 270 9.56 -21.93 -27.22
N ILE A 271 9.45 -23.00 -26.41
CA ILE A 271 9.37 -24.39 -26.89
C ILE A 271 8.12 -24.59 -27.75
N PHE A 272 6.96 -24.10 -27.29
CA PHE A 272 5.68 -24.23 -27.99
C PHE A 272 5.40 -23.06 -28.95
N ARG A 273 6.36 -22.15 -29.14
CA ARG A 273 6.24 -20.91 -29.95
C ARG A 273 4.94 -20.14 -29.68
N LEU A 274 4.55 -20.06 -28.41
CA LEU A 274 3.34 -19.35 -28.00
C LEU A 274 3.48 -17.86 -28.35
N ASN A 275 2.53 -17.34 -29.13
CA ASN A 275 2.50 -15.95 -29.56
C ASN A 275 3.83 -15.46 -30.20
N GLY A 276 4.55 -16.34 -30.91
CA GLY A 276 5.82 -16.00 -31.56
C GLY A 276 6.98 -15.79 -30.59
N MET A 277 6.92 -16.37 -29.39
CA MET A 277 7.97 -16.22 -28.39
C MET A 277 9.28 -16.86 -28.85
N THR A 278 10.36 -16.10 -28.72
CA THR A 278 11.76 -16.51 -28.88
C THR A 278 12.52 -16.14 -27.60
N VAL A 279 13.73 -16.63 -27.42
CA VAL A 279 14.56 -16.29 -26.24
C VAL A 279 14.79 -14.78 -26.13
N ASN A 280 14.98 -14.09 -27.26
CA ASN A 280 15.14 -12.63 -27.28
C ASN A 280 13.83 -11.90 -26.97
N VAL A 281 12.69 -12.43 -27.44
CA VAL A 281 11.37 -11.89 -27.09
C VAL A 281 11.08 -12.10 -25.60
N MET A 282 11.46 -13.25 -25.03
CA MET A 282 11.36 -13.49 -23.59
C MET A 282 12.17 -12.46 -22.78
N ALA A 283 13.44 -12.22 -23.14
CA ALA A 283 14.28 -11.24 -22.47
C ALA A 283 13.75 -9.80 -22.59
N SER A 284 13.34 -9.38 -23.79
CA SER A 284 12.73 -8.05 -24.00
C SER A 284 11.37 -7.90 -23.32
N SER A 285 10.61 -8.98 -23.17
CA SER A 285 9.34 -8.95 -22.42
C SER A 285 9.55 -8.80 -20.92
N PHE A 286 10.64 -9.39 -20.39
CA PHE A 286 11.03 -9.15 -19.00
C PHE A 286 11.39 -7.68 -18.76
N THR A 287 12.18 -7.07 -19.64
CA THR A 287 12.56 -5.65 -19.48
C THR A 287 11.36 -4.71 -19.66
N GLU A 288 10.43 -5.02 -20.56
CA GLU A 288 9.17 -4.27 -20.71
C GLU A 288 8.30 -4.37 -19.46
N GLY A 289 8.15 -5.59 -18.92
CA GLY A 289 7.42 -5.84 -17.68
C GLY A 289 8.00 -5.07 -16.50
N ALA A 290 9.32 -5.10 -16.34
CA ALA A 290 10.02 -4.34 -15.30
C ALA A 290 9.90 -2.82 -15.50
N ARG A 291 9.88 -2.33 -16.76
CA ARG A 291 9.72 -0.90 -17.06
C ARG A 291 8.41 -0.35 -16.53
N MET A 292 7.31 -1.10 -16.63
CA MET A 292 6.02 -0.68 -16.09
C MET A 292 6.05 -0.47 -14.57
N MET A 293 7.00 -1.10 -13.87
CA MET A 293 7.15 -0.99 -12.41
C MET A 293 8.13 0.10 -11.97
N ILE A 294 8.80 0.81 -12.88
CA ILE A 294 9.74 1.89 -12.53
C ILE A 294 9.03 3.04 -11.82
N ALA A 295 7.90 3.52 -12.35
CA ALA A 295 7.17 4.63 -11.74
C ALA A 295 6.67 4.28 -10.32
N PRO A 296 6.02 3.13 -10.08
CA PRO A 296 5.72 2.67 -8.71
C PRO A 296 6.95 2.55 -7.80
N ALA A 297 8.06 2.00 -8.31
CA ALA A 297 9.29 1.87 -7.53
C ALA A 297 9.88 3.22 -7.09
N LEU A 298 9.85 4.23 -7.97
CA LEU A 298 10.31 5.59 -7.63
C LEU A 298 9.48 6.19 -6.50
N LEU A 299 8.15 5.99 -6.52
CA LEU A 299 7.25 6.48 -5.48
C LEU A 299 7.57 5.84 -4.12
N VAL A 300 7.84 4.54 -4.08
CA VAL A 300 8.23 3.82 -2.86
C VAL A 300 9.54 4.37 -2.28
N GLY A 301 10.55 4.56 -3.13
CA GLY A 301 11.83 5.15 -2.71
C GLY A 301 11.65 6.55 -2.16
N PHE A 302 10.93 7.41 -2.88
CA PHE A 302 10.76 8.82 -2.47
C PHE A 302 9.92 8.94 -1.20
N ALA A 303 8.91 8.08 -1.01
CA ALA A 303 8.14 8.00 0.23
C ALA A 303 9.05 7.67 1.42
N LYS A 304 9.96 6.70 1.26
CA LYS A 304 10.95 6.38 2.29
C LYS A 304 11.94 7.53 2.51
N GLY A 305 12.31 8.25 1.46
CA GLY A 305 13.13 9.46 1.56
C GLY A 305 12.49 10.55 2.43
N ILE A 306 11.18 10.79 2.28
CA ILE A 306 10.44 11.73 3.15
C ILE A 306 10.51 11.30 4.61
N LEU A 307 10.34 10.01 4.89
CA LEU A 307 10.48 9.48 6.25
C LEU A 307 11.88 9.73 6.82
N LEU A 308 12.94 9.60 6.00
CA LEU A 308 14.31 9.90 6.44
C LEU A 308 14.52 11.39 6.77
N LEU A 309 13.82 12.31 6.09
CA LEU A 309 13.90 13.76 6.38
C LEU A 309 13.42 14.10 7.79
N VAL A 310 12.37 13.44 8.27
CA VAL A 310 11.72 13.74 9.57
C VAL A 310 12.25 12.86 10.73
N GLY A 311 13.18 11.95 10.42
CA GLY A 311 13.70 10.90 11.29
C GLY A 311 12.98 9.58 11.08
N ASN A 312 13.70 8.46 11.14
CA ASN A 312 13.26 7.11 10.76
C ASN A 312 12.00 6.58 11.47
N GLY A 313 11.44 7.33 12.42
CA GLY A 313 10.26 6.92 13.15
C GLY A 313 10.56 5.78 14.11
N GLU A 314 11.76 5.74 14.68
CA GLU A 314 12.03 4.90 15.84
C GLU A 314 11.80 5.72 17.11
N ALA A 315 11.05 5.16 18.07
CA ALA A 315 10.72 5.89 19.30
C ALA A 315 11.97 6.26 20.13
N GLY A 316 13.01 5.41 20.07
CA GLY A 316 14.29 5.64 20.73
C GLY A 316 15.22 6.62 20.02
N GLU A 317 14.91 7.03 18.79
CA GLU A 317 15.71 7.99 18.04
C GLU A 317 15.09 9.40 18.07
N PRO A 318 15.90 10.46 18.17
CA PRO A 318 15.40 11.84 18.09
C PRO A 318 14.71 12.11 16.76
N SER A 319 13.39 12.35 16.76
CA SER A 319 12.65 12.61 15.53
C SER A 319 11.60 13.69 15.70
N VAL A 320 11.27 14.36 14.59
CA VAL A 320 10.14 15.29 14.54
C VAL A 320 8.83 14.52 14.68
N LEU A 321 8.78 13.28 14.18
CA LEU A 321 7.65 12.38 14.32
C LEU A 321 7.30 12.12 15.79
N ASN A 322 8.28 11.85 16.65
CA ASN A 322 8.04 11.62 18.08
C ASN A 322 7.44 12.85 18.78
N THR A 323 7.88 14.06 18.43
CA THR A 323 7.30 15.31 18.97
C THR A 323 5.87 15.54 18.49
N LEU A 324 5.59 15.31 17.20
CA LEU A 324 4.24 15.42 16.63
C LEU A 324 3.29 14.40 17.28
N LEU A 325 3.75 13.16 17.41
CA LEU A 325 3.07 12.08 18.09
C LEU A 325 2.72 12.45 19.55
N ASN A 326 3.69 12.95 20.32
CA ASN A 326 3.46 13.39 21.69
C ASN A 326 2.48 14.59 21.78
N SER A 327 2.55 15.53 20.84
CA SER A 327 1.67 16.69 20.80
C SER A 327 0.22 16.28 20.55
N ILE A 328 0.01 15.34 19.63
CA ILE A 328 -1.32 14.77 19.33
C ILE A 328 -1.81 13.96 20.53
N ALA A 329 -0.92 13.22 21.20
CA ALA A 329 -1.25 12.49 22.40
C ALA A 329 -1.83 13.38 23.51
N HIS A 330 -1.20 14.54 23.75
CA HIS A 330 -1.70 15.54 24.70
C HIS A 330 -2.95 16.26 24.20
N GLY A 331 -3.15 16.40 22.88
CA GLY A 331 -4.38 16.97 22.33
C GLY A 331 -5.62 16.08 22.53
N ILE A 332 -5.40 14.78 22.72
CA ILE A 332 -6.46 13.79 22.97
C ILE A 332 -6.77 13.68 24.48
N SER A 333 -5.85 14.09 25.37
CA SER A 333 -6.06 14.02 26.81
C SER A 333 -7.12 15.05 27.25
N GLY A 334 -8.24 14.55 27.80
CA GLY A 334 -9.40 15.36 28.18
C GLY A 334 -10.61 15.25 27.25
N LEU A 335 -10.48 14.56 26.10
CA LEU A 335 -11.63 14.16 25.30
C LEU A 335 -12.38 13.00 25.97
N ASN A 336 -13.68 12.87 25.67
CA ASN A 336 -14.44 11.66 25.99
C ASN A 336 -13.74 10.44 25.36
N ASN A 337 -13.65 9.31 26.07
CA ASN A 337 -12.94 8.12 25.62
C ASN A 337 -13.40 7.60 24.23
N ALA A 338 -14.68 7.68 23.88
CA ALA A 338 -15.17 7.30 22.55
C ALA A 338 -14.66 8.26 21.45
N ILE A 339 -14.60 9.56 21.75
CA ILE A 339 -14.06 10.57 20.83
C ILE A 339 -12.54 10.43 20.72
N ALA A 340 -11.85 10.13 21.83
CA ALA A 340 -10.43 9.84 21.83
C ALA A 340 -10.09 8.63 20.94
N ALA A 341 -10.86 7.54 21.03
CA ALA A 341 -10.72 6.37 20.17
C ALA A 341 -10.92 6.70 18.69
N TRP A 342 -11.93 7.53 18.37
CA TRP A 342 -12.16 8.01 17.00
C TRP A 342 -11.02 8.91 16.48
N PHE A 343 -10.47 9.79 17.32
CA PHE A 343 -9.30 10.58 16.98
C PHE A 343 -8.05 9.73 16.76
N MET A 344 -7.87 8.64 17.51
CA MET A 344 -6.81 7.66 17.25
C MET A 344 -6.96 7.03 15.86
N LEU A 345 -8.18 6.66 15.45
CA LEU A 345 -8.45 6.17 14.09
C LEU A 345 -8.08 7.20 13.02
N LEU A 346 -8.56 8.44 13.19
CA LEU A 346 -8.27 9.54 12.27
C LEU A 346 -6.78 9.81 12.18
N PHE A 347 -6.10 9.82 13.33
CA PHE A 347 -4.67 10.00 13.42
C PHE A 347 -3.93 8.91 12.65
N GLN A 348 -4.26 7.64 12.87
CA GLN A 348 -3.61 6.52 12.19
C GLN A 348 -3.82 6.55 10.68
N ALA A 349 -5.02 6.94 10.23
CA ALA A 349 -5.29 7.17 8.81
C ALA A 349 -4.40 8.30 8.25
N VAL A 350 -4.38 9.47 8.87
CA VAL A 350 -3.54 10.60 8.39
C VAL A 350 -2.05 10.25 8.44
N PHE A 351 -1.61 9.57 9.48
CA PHE A 351 -0.22 9.19 9.70
C PHE A 351 0.27 8.16 8.67
N ASN A 352 -0.60 7.25 8.24
CA ASN A 352 -0.29 6.27 7.20
C ASN A 352 0.08 6.95 5.86
N PHE A 353 -0.32 8.20 5.62
CA PHE A 353 0.17 8.94 4.45
C PHE A 353 1.70 9.08 4.45
N PHE A 354 2.31 9.26 5.62
CA PHE A 354 3.75 9.44 5.81
C PHE A 354 4.49 8.12 6.04
N VAL A 355 3.86 7.18 6.76
CA VAL A 355 4.46 5.89 7.11
C VAL A 355 3.62 4.75 6.55
N THR A 356 3.83 4.39 5.29
CA THR A 356 3.00 3.42 4.56
C THR A 356 3.28 1.95 4.81
N SER A 357 3.98 1.62 5.89
CA SER A 357 4.24 0.23 6.26
C SER A 357 3.48 -0.07 7.54
N GLY A 358 2.46 -0.92 7.48
CA GLY A 358 1.66 -1.27 8.65
C GLY A 358 2.51 -1.75 9.83
N SER A 359 3.51 -2.63 9.59
CA SER A 359 4.40 -3.09 10.68
C SER A 359 5.33 -1.99 11.20
N GLY A 360 5.84 -1.10 10.34
CA GLY A 360 6.67 0.04 10.75
C GLY A 360 5.87 1.12 11.50
N GLN A 361 4.66 1.40 11.03
CA GLN A 361 3.72 2.31 11.67
C GLN A 361 3.26 1.76 13.02
N ALA A 362 2.95 0.46 13.13
CA ALA A 362 2.62 -0.17 14.39
C ALA A 362 3.79 -0.06 15.38
N ALA A 363 5.02 -0.37 14.94
CA ALA A 363 6.21 -0.32 15.78
C ALA A 363 6.50 1.09 16.34
N LEU A 364 6.17 2.15 15.58
CA LEU A 364 6.32 3.52 16.02
C LEU A 364 5.15 4.00 16.89
N THR A 365 3.92 3.79 16.42
CA THR A 365 2.74 4.46 16.98
C THR A 365 2.12 3.69 18.13
N MET A 366 2.12 2.36 18.11
CA MET A 366 1.43 1.55 19.13
C MET A 366 2.09 1.62 20.51
N PRO A 367 3.44 1.63 20.65
CA PRO A 367 4.06 1.80 21.95
C PRO A 367 3.72 3.12 22.65
N LEU A 368 3.32 4.14 21.88
CA LEU A 368 2.84 5.42 22.42
C LEU A 368 1.32 5.43 22.61
N LEU A 369 0.57 5.07 21.57
CA LEU A 369 -0.88 5.20 21.54
C LEU A 369 -1.58 4.18 22.43
N ALA A 370 -1.03 2.98 22.63
CA ALA A 370 -1.66 1.99 23.49
C ALA A 370 -1.64 2.43 24.97
N PRO A 371 -0.50 2.84 25.55
CA PRO A 371 -0.51 3.37 26.92
C PRO A 371 -1.21 4.73 27.04
N LEU A 372 -1.14 5.59 26.02
CA LEU A 372 -1.95 6.81 26.01
C LEU A 372 -3.43 6.47 26.06
N GLY A 373 -3.85 5.46 25.30
CA GLY A 373 -5.20 4.91 25.34
C GLY A 373 -5.63 4.61 26.76
N ASP A 374 -4.81 3.88 27.52
CA ASP A 374 -5.07 3.59 28.94
C ASP A 374 -5.29 4.87 29.76
N LEU A 375 -4.47 5.91 29.54
CA LEU A 375 -4.56 7.19 30.26
C LEU A 375 -5.83 7.97 29.96
N VAL A 376 -6.31 7.91 28.71
CA VAL A 376 -7.56 8.58 28.29
C VAL A 376 -8.80 7.68 28.39
N GLY A 377 -8.65 6.49 28.99
CA GLY A 377 -9.73 5.53 29.21
C GLY A 377 -10.21 4.80 27.94
N VAL A 378 -9.38 4.75 26.90
CA VAL A 378 -9.57 3.96 25.68
C VAL A 378 -8.91 2.60 25.86
N ASN A 379 -9.63 1.53 25.54
CA ASN A 379 -9.06 0.20 25.65
C ASN A 379 -7.96 -0.04 24.60
N ARG A 380 -6.84 -0.67 24.99
CA ARG A 380 -5.84 -1.23 24.09
C ARG A 380 -6.42 -1.93 22.86
N GLN A 381 -7.41 -2.82 22.99
CA GLN A 381 -7.99 -3.51 21.83
C GLN A 381 -8.67 -2.54 20.86
N VAL A 382 -9.32 -1.50 21.38
CA VAL A 382 -9.89 -0.42 20.57
C VAL A 382 -8.79 0.42 19.91
N THR A 383 -7.67 0.66 20.60
CA THR A 383 -6.48 1.31 20.02
C THR A 383 -5.88 0.49 18.88
N VAL A 384 -5.76 -0.83 19.04
CA VAL A 384 -5.31 -1.74 17.98
C VAL A 384 -6.30 -1.70 16.82
N LEU A 385 -7.61 -1.70 17.08
CA LEU A 385 -8.63 -1.61 16.04
C LEU A 385 -8.58 -0.29 15.26
N ALA A 386 -8.37 0.83 15.96
CA ALA A 386 -8.19 2.14 15.38
C ALA A 386 -6.95 2.20 14.49
N PHE A 387 -5.85 1.58 14.91
CA PHE A 387 -4.66 1.39 14.08
C PHE A 387 -4.98 0.57 12.82
N GLN A 388 -5.55 -0.63 12.96
CA GLN A 388 -5.81 -1.54 11.86
C GLN A 388 -6.71 -0.92 10.77
N PHE A 389 -7.77 -0.22 11.15
CA PHE A 389 -8.65 0.45 10.19
C PHE A 389 -8.00 1.71 9.59
N GLY A 390 -7.27 2.47 10.41
CA GLY A 390 -6.57 3.68 9.96
C GLY A 390 -5.49 3.35 8.94
N ASP A 391 -4.62 2.41 9.26
CA ASP A 391 -3.56 1.89 8.37
C ASP A 391 -4.15 1.14 7.17
N GLY A 392 -4.91 0.08 7.42
CA GLY A 392 -5.36 -0.84 6.37
C GLY A 392 -6.20 -0.19 5.27
N PHE A 393 -7.23 0.60 5.62
CA PHE A 393 -8.15 1.15 4.61
C PHE A 393 -7.57 2.34 3.87
N SER A 394 -6.71 3.14 4.50
CA SER A 394 -6.20 4.36 3.88
C SER A 394 -5.20 4.09 2.74
N HIS A 395 -4.59 2.89 2.71
CA HIS A 395 -3.83 2.40 1.56
C HIS A 395 -4.61 2.37 0.24
N ILE A 396 -5.94 2.42 0.26
CA ILE A 396 -6.77 2.48 -0.95
C ILE A 396 -6.49 3.76 -1.75
N ILE A 397 -6.07 4.87 -1.12
CA ILE A 397 -5.90 6.14 -1.81
C ILE A 397 -4.52 6.76 -1.66
N TYR A 398 -3.65 6.23 -0.81
CA TYR A 398 -2.37 6.86 -0.56
C TYR A 398 -1.32 6.51 -1.60
N PRO A 399 -0.76 7.50 -2.30
CA PRO A 399 0.21 7.28 -3.37
C PRO A 399 1.55 6.74 -2.86
N THR A 400 1.79 6.87 -1.56
CA THR A 400 2.94 6.33 -0.85
C THR A 400 2.80 4.81 -0.60
N SER A 401 1.63 4.21 -0.87
CA SER A 401 1.40 2.78 -0.76
C SER A 401 1.99 2.02 -1.95
N ALA A 402 3.00 1.19 -1.68
CA ALA A 402 3.66 0.38 -2.70
C ALA A 402 2.68 -0.57 -3.41
N SER A 403 1.81 -1.23 -2.65
CA SER A 403 0.85 -2.21 -3.18
C SER A 403 -0.20 -1.55 -4.06
N LEU A 404 -0.71 -0.38 -3.67
CA LEU A 404 -1.62 0.40 -4.51
C LEU A 404 -0.95 0.80 -5.82
N MET A 405 0.23 1.42 -5.75
CA MET A 405 0.91 1.93 -6.94
C MET A 405 1.35 0.81 -7.88
N ALA A 406 1.77 -0.35 -7.35
CA ALA A 406 2.02 -1.55 -8.16
C ALA A 406 0.77 -1.97 -8.91
N THR A 407 -0.36 -2.09 -8.20
CA THR A 407 -1.63 -2.55 -8.77
C THR A 407 -2.13 -1.60 -9.86
N LEU A 408 -2.08 -0.29 -9.61
CA LEU A 408 -2.45 0.73 -10.60
C LEU A 408 -1.54 0.69 -11.83
N GLY A 409 -0.23 0.48 -11.64
CA GLY A 409 0.73 0.32 -12.72
C GLY A 409 0.43 -0.90 -13.60
N VAL A 410 0.17 -2.06 -12.98
CA VAL A 410 -0.21 -3.30 -13.69
C VAL A 410 -1.53 -3.12 -14.45
N CYS A 411 -2.53 -2.52 -13.82
CA CYS A 411 -3.84 -2.27 -14.43
C CYS A 411 -3.86 -1.10 -15.42
N ARG A 412 -2.75 -0.34 -15.56
CA ARG A 412 -2.66 0.90 -16.36
C ARG A 412 -3.74 1.92 -16.01
N VAL A 413 -4.01 2.08 -14.72
CA VAL A 413 -4.99 3.04 -14.21
C VAL A 413 -4.26 4.25 -13.64
N ASP A 414 -4.59 5.44 -14.17
CA ASP A 414 -4.06 6.68 -13.62
C ASP A 414 -4.52 6.89 -12.18
N PHE A 415 -3.59 7.23 -11.28
CA PHE A 415 -3.88 7.50 -9.87
C PHE A 415 -4.99 8.54 -9.69
N ARG A 416 -5.05 9.58 -10.54
CA ARG A 416 -6.09 10.61 -10.51
C ARG A 416 -7.50 10.04 -10.73
N ASN A 417 -7.63 9.09 -11.64
CA ASN A 417 -8.91 8.46 -11.94
C ASN A 417 -9.28 7.49 -10.81
N TRP A 418 -8.30 6.77 -10.28
CA TRP A 418 -8.46 5.91 -9.13
C TRP A 418 -8.91 6.66 -7.88
N LEU A 419 -8.26 7.76 -7.53
CA LEU A 419 -8.53 8.53 -6.31
C LEU A 419 -10.00 8.94 -6.17
N LYS A 420 -10.69 9.27 -7.28
CA LYS A 420 -12.11 9.61 -7.24
C LYS A 420 -13.00 8.44 -6.83
N VAL A 421 -12.66 7.23 -7.29
CA VAL A 421 -13.37 5.99 -6.97
C VAL A 421 -12.96 5.51 -5.57
N GLY A 422 -11.66 5.42 -5.33
CA GLY A 422 -11.06 5.00 -4.07
C GLY A 422 -11.46 5.89 -2.89
N ALA A 423 -11.54 7.21 -3.06
CA ALA A 423 -11.99 8.11 -1.98
C ALA A 423 -13.45 7.90 -1.61
N SER A 424 -14.31 7.52 -2.58
CA SER A 424 -15.71 7.20 -2.29
C SER A 424 -15.81 5.91 -1.47
N LEU A 425 -15.01 4.89 -1.82
CA LEU A 425 -14.94 3.64 -1.05
C LEU A 425 -14.33 3.88 0.34
N LEU A 426 -13.23 4.64 0.43
CA LEU A 426 -12.61 5.00 1.70
C LEU A 426 -13.60 5.75 2.59
N GLY A 427 -14.39 6.68 2.06
CA GLY A 427 -15.42 7.38 2.84
C GLY A 427 -16.42 6.42 3.48
N LEU A 428 -16.90 5.42 2.73
CA LEU A 428 -17.80 4.38 3.26
C LEU A 428 -17.11 3.53 4.33
N LEU A 429 -15.87 3.10 4.09
CA LEU A 429 -15.09 2.32 5.04
C LEU A 429 -14.71 3.12 6.29
N PHE A 430 -14.49 4.42 6.16
CA PHE A 430 -14.17 5.31 7.28
C PHE A 430 -15.39 5.57 8.15
N ILE A 431 -16.58 5.74 7.56
CA ILE A 431 -17.84 5.80 8.31
C ILE A 431 -18.06 4.50 9.07
N MET A 432 -17.89 3.35 8.42
CA MET A 432 -18.00 2.04 9.07
C MET A 432 -17.00 1.92 10.22
N SER A 433 -15.73 2.20 9.97
CA SER A 433 -14.65 2.18 10.99
C SER A 433 -14.97 3.09 12.17
N SER A 434 -15.52 4.28 11.91
CA SER A 434 -15.92 5.23 12.95
C SER A 434 -17.01 4.66 13.85
N VAL A 435 -18.05 4.06 13.26
CA VAL A 435 -19.14 3.42 14.01
C VAL A 435 -18.62 2.24 14.82
N VAL A 436 -17.75 1.41 14.24
CA VAL A 436 -17.21 0.23 14.91
C VAL A 436 -16.28 0.62 16.07
N VAL A 437 -15.37 1.58 15.88
CA VAL A 437 -14.43 2.04 16.93
C VAL A 437 -15.18 2.69 18.10
N ILE A 438 -16.13 3.59 17.82
CA ILE A 438 -16.95 4.24 18.85
C ILE A 438 -17.81 3.19 19.57
N GLY A 439 -18.46 2.30 18.83
CA GLY A 439 -19.30 1.24 19.37
C GLY A 439 -18.52 0.28 20.26
N ALA A 440 -17.35 -0.17 19.80
CA ALA A 440 -16.47 -1.06 20.57
C ALA A 440 -16.04 -0.43 21.90
N GLN A 441 -15.69 0.86 21.88
CA GLN A 441 -15.35 1.60 23.11
C GLN A 441 -16.54 1.73 24.06
N MET A 442 -17.73 2.05 23.55
CA MET A 442 -18.93 2.20 24.38
C MET A 442 -19.43 0.88 24.96
N MET A 443 -19.22 -0.23 24.25
CA MET A 443 -19.59 -1.58 24.70
C MET A 443 -18.58 -2.19 25.69
N GLY A 444 -17.46 -1.51 25.96
CA GLY A 444 -16.39 -2.05 26.80
C GLY A 444 -15.74 -3.28 26.18
N TYR A 445 -15.47 -3.25 24.87
CA TYR A 445 -14.77 -4.35 24.18
C TYR A 445 -13.36 -4.51 24.78
N HIS A 446 -13.03 -5.69 25.32
CA HIS A 446 -11.76 -6.06 25.95
C HIS A 446 -11.10 -7.26 25.29
#